data_AF-A4LA73-F1
#
_entry.id   AF-A4LA73-F1
#
_cell.length_a   1.000
_cell.length_b   1.000
_cell.length_c   1.000
_cell.angle_alpha   90.00
_cell.angle_beta   90.00
_cell.angle_gamma   90.00
#
_symmetry.space_group_name_H-M   'P 1'
#
loop_
_entity.id
_entity.type
_entity.pdbx_description
1 polymer ?
#
loop_
_entity_poly.entity_id
_entity_poly.type
_entity_poly.pdbx_seq_one_letter_code
_entity_poly.pdbx_strand_id
1 'polypeptide(L)'
;NVVLLLQVARFLMKTVSQLGSGKKPVGTIAYMGRIEHLMQCRSDVKQVKDWLKPSAVVEAFEARAARMSVACAQNLGKFDNPEEGFAELAADLAEAAVAHCQLIVVSKFIEKLQQDIPGKGVKQQLEVLCGIYSLFLLHKHQGDFLGTGYITSKQASLANDQLRALYSQLRPNAVSL
;
A
#
# COMPACT_ATOMS: atom_id res chain seq x y z
N ASN A 1 12.27 -14.96 7.23
CA ASN A 1 11.36 -13.91 6.71
C ASN A 1 11.70 -12.51 7.24
N VAL A 2 11.78 -12.28 8.55
CA VAL A 2 12.04 -10.93 9.12
C VAL A 2 13.35 -10.31 8.62
N VAL A 3 14.45 -11.07 8.56
CA VAL A 3 15.74 -10.58 8.04
C VAL A 3 15.63 -10.01 6.62
N LEU A 4 14.83 -10.64 5.74
CA LEU A 4 14.61 -10.15 4.38
C LEU A 4 13.81 -8.85 4.36
N LEU A 5 12.83 -8.69 5.26
CA LEU A 5 12.10 -7.42 5.41
C LEU A 5 13.01 -6.30 5.88
N LEU A 6 13.95 -6.58 6.79
CA LEU A 6 14.93 -5.59 7.23
C LEU A 6 15.90 -5.17 6.12
N GLN A 7 16.23 -6.06 5.18
CA GLN A 7 16.99 -5.69 3.99
C GLN A 7 16.20 -4.72 3.09
N VAL A 8 14.90 -4.99 2.89
CA VAL A 8 14.00 -4.05 2.19
C VAL A 8 13.93 -2.73 2.94
N ALA A 9 13.78 -2.75 4.27
CA ALA A 9 13.75 -1.54 5.08
C ALA A 9 15.01 -0.68 4.92
N ARG A 10 16.21 -1.28 4.96
CA ARG A 10 17.48 -0.55 4.68
C ARG A 10 17.48 0.11 3.31
N PHE A 11 16.99 -0.61 2.30
CA PHE A 11 16.83 -0.05 0.95
C PHE A 11 15.86 1.12 0.92
N LEU A 12 14.73 1.04 1.62
CA LEU A 12 13.76 2.13 1.72
C LEU A 12 14.35 3.35 2.44
N MET A 13 15.06 3.17 3.57
CA MET A 13 15.68 4.28 4.31
C MET A 13 16.72 5.01 3.46
N LYS A 14 17.56 4.27 2.74
CA LYS A 14 18.51 4.84 1.77
C LYS A 14 17.81 5.60 0.64
N THR A 15 16.66 5.10 0.19
CA THR A 15 15.85 5.79 -0.83
C THR A 15 15.30 7.10 -0.30
N VAL A 16 14.74 7.09 0.92
CA VAL A 16 14.19 8.28 1.58
C VAL A 16 15.28 9.33 1.80
N SER A 17 16.48 8.93 2.22
CA SER A 17 17.60 9.88 2.41
C SER A 17 18.10 10.52 1.12
N GLN A 18 17.74 9.97 -0.05
CA GLN A 18 18.09 10.51 -1.36
C GLN A 18 16.97 11.36 -1.97
N LEU A 19 15.80 11.44 -1.33
CA LEU A 19 14.73 12.33 -1.78
C LEU A 19 15.22 13.79 -1.71
N GLY A 20 15.06 14.52 -2.81
CA GLY A 20 15.58 15.89 -2.95
C GLY A 20 17.00 15.98 -3.51
N SER A 21 17.74 14.87 -3.67
CA SER A 21 19.11 14.88 -4.23
C SER A 21 19.15 15.01 -5.77
N GLY A 22 18.03 15.31 -6.43
CA GLY A 22 17.88 15.33 -7.89
C GLY A 22 17.81 13.95 -8.57
N LYS A 23 18.08 12.85 -7.84
CA LYS A 23 17.93 11.49 -8.35
C LYS A 23 16.46 11.07 -8.28
N LYS A 24 15.86 10.80 -9.44
CA LYS A 24 14.45 10.36 -9.51
C LYS A 24 14.35 8.87 -9.16
N PRO A 25 13.53 8.48 -8.16
CA PRO A 25 13.21 7.08 -7.90
C PRO A 25 12.57 6.42 -9.14
N VAL A 26 12.88 5.14 -9.38
CA VAL A 26 12.39 4.36 -10.52
C VAL A 26 11.92 2.97 -10.08
N GLY A 27 11.23 2.24 -10.97
CA GLY A 27 10.74 0.89 -10.66
C GLY A 27 9.72 0.90 -9.52
N THR A 28 9.85 -0.02 -8.57
CA THR A 28 8.89 -0.17 -7.46
C THR A 28 8.88 0.99 -6.47
N ILE A 29 9.91 1.83 -6.46
CA ILE A 29 9.99 3.05 -5.64
C ILE A 29 9.64 4.32 -6.40
N ALA A 30 9.21 4.23 -7.66
CA ALA A 30 8.89 5.40 -8.48
C ALA A 30 7.83 6.33 -7.83
N TYR A 31 6.90 5.76 -7.06
CA TYR A 31 5.89 6.52 -6.31
C TYR A 31 6.52 7.52 -5.33
N MET A 32 7.70 7.22 -4.77
CA MET A 32 8.43 8.13 -3.88
C MET A 32 8.94 9.39 -4.60
N GLY A 33 8.95 9.41 -5.94
CA GLY A 33 9.19 10.64 -6.71
C GLY A 33 8.12 11.71 -6.52
N ARG A 34 6.93 11.33 -6.01
CA ARG A 34 5.82 12.23 -5.69
C ARG A 34 5.67 12.44 -4.18
N ILE A 35 6.76 12.35 -3.43
CA ILE A 35 6.71 12.32 -1.96
C ILE A 35 5.99 13.55 -1.37
N GLU A 36 6.18 14.74 -1.94
CA GLU A 36 5.54 15.97 -1.46
C GLU A 36 4.01 15.86 -1.48
N HIS A 37 3.45 15.38 -2.58
CA HIS A 37 2.02 15.10 -2.70
C HIS A 37 1.60 13.98 -1.75
N LEU A 38 2.31 12.85 -1.74
CA LEU A 38 1.96 11.68 -0.94
C LEU A 38 1.98 11.95 0.56
N MET A 39 2.81 12.88 1.05
CA MET A 39 2.84 13.27 2.45
C MET A 39 1.64 14.13 2.87
N GLN A 40 0.93 14.75 1.93
CA GLN A 40 -0.13 15.73 2.21
C GLN A 40 -1.52 15.31 1.70
N CYS A 41 -1.58 14.43 0.71
CA CYS A 41 -2.83 14.04 0.06
C CYS A 41 -3.81 13.37 1.03
N ARG A 42 -5.09 13.40 0.68
CA ARG A 42 -6.15 12.70 1.41
C ARG A 42 -7.02 11.99 0.40
N SER A 43 -7.57 10.85 0.82
CA SER A 43 -8.48 10.09 -0.05
C SER A 43 -9.68 10.94 -0.45
N ASP A 44 -10.01 10.90 -1.75
CA ASP A 44 -11.18 11.54 -2.34
C ASP A 44 -12.43 10.64 -2.32
N VAL A 45 -12.34 9.44 -1.73
CA VAL A 45 -13.44 8.47 -1.61
C VAL A 45 -14.60 9.08 -0.83
N LYS A 46 -15.79 9.06 -1.45
CA LYS A 46 -17.05 9.57 -0.87
C LYS A 46 -18.12 8.49 -0.73
N GLN A 47 -18.02 7.42 -1.52
CA GLN A 47 -19.00 6.34 -1.59
C GLN A 47 -18.33 4.98 -1.82
N VAL A 48 -19.06 3.90 -1.53
CA VAL A 48 -18.58 2.51 -1.57
C VAL A 48 -17.87 2.16 -2.88
N LYS A 49 -18.49 2.50 -4.03
CA LYS A 49 -17.94 2.21 -5.37
C LYS A 49 -16.64 2.94 -5.71
N ASP A 50 -16.28 4.00 -5.00
CA ASP A 50 -15.01 4.70 -5.26
C ASP A 50 -13.80 3.81 -4.94
N TRP A 51 -13.95 2.85 -4.02
CA TRP A 51 -12.91 1.87 -3.69
C TRP A 51 -12.63 0.86 -4.82
N LEU A 52 -13.48 0.81 -5.86
CA LEU A 52 -13.22 0.01 -7.06
C LEU A 52 -12.36 0.74 -8.09
N LYS A 53 -12.09 2.03 -7.89
CA LYS A 53 -11.22 2.81 -8.78
C LYS A 53 -9.77 2.41 -8.53
N PRO A 54 -9.03 1.92 -9.55
CA PRO A 54 -7.63 1.54 -9.36
C PRO A 54 -6.75 2.66 -8.82
N SER A 55 -7.00 3.91 -9.24
CA SER A 55 -6.25 5.08 -8.77
C SER A 55 -6.43 5.34 -7.28
N ALA A 56 -7.66 5.20 -6.75
CA ALA A 56 -7.94 5.40 -5.33
C ALA A 56 -7.25 4.34 -4.46
N VAL A 57 -7.25 3.08 -4.92
CA VAL A 57 -6.55 1.99 -4.23
C VAL A 57 -5.04 2.18 -4.27
N VAL A 58 -4.46 2.45 -5.44
CA VAL A 58 -3.00 2.62 -5.57
C VAL A 58 -2.52 3.81 -4.74
N GLU A 59 -3.19 4.97 -4.81
CA GLU A 59 -2.75 6.14 -4.04
C GLU A 59 -2.85 5.89 -2.52
N ALA A 60 -3.85 5.14 -2.05
CA ALA A 60 -3.94 4.75 -0.65
C ALA A 60 -2.75 3.93 -0.16
N PHE A 61 -2.33 2.95 -0.95
CA PHE A 61 -1.19 2.10 -0.61
C PHE A 61 0.14 2.83 -0.79
N GLU A 62 0.27 3.70 -1.79
CA GLU A 62 1.43 4.57 -1.97
C GLU A 62 1.59 5.53 -0.80
N ALA A 63 0.51 6.22 -0.39
CA ALA A 63 0.53 7.15 0.73
C ALA A 63 0.89 6.44 2.05
N ARG A 64 0.28 5.27 2.33
CA ARG A 64 0.63 4.44 3.48
C ARG A 64 2.11 4.09 3.49
N ALA A 65 2.61 3.46 2.43
CA ALA A 65 4.00 3.00 2.37
C ALA A 65 5.01 4.15 2.42
N ALA A 66 4.72 5.26 1.75
CA ALA A 66 5.55 6.47 1.76
C ALA A 66 5.63 7.07 3.16
N ARG A 67 4.48 7.34 3.79
CA ARG A 67 4.42 8.01 5.11
C ARG A 67 5.06 7.15 6.20
N MET A 68 4.83 5.84 6.20
CA MET A 68 5.50 4.93 7.14
C MET A 68 7.02 4.92 6.94
N SER A 69 7.49 4.88 5.69
CA SER A 69 8.94 4.91 5.40
C SER A 69 9.59 6.23 5.83
N VAL A 70 8.93 7.36 5.58
CA VAL A 70 9.42 8.68 6.00
C VAL A 70 9.43 8.80 7.52
N ALA A 71 8.39 8.32 8.21
CA ALA A 71 8.34 8.33 9.67
C ALA A 71 9.49 7.51 10.28
N CYS A 72 9.77 6.31 9.75
CA CYS A 72 10.91 5.51 10.19
C CYS A 72 12.24 6.24 9.96
N ALA A 73 12.44 6.85 8.79
CA ALA A 73 13.67 7.59 8.48
C ALA A 73 13.86 8.80 9.41
N GLN A 74 12.78 9.53 9.71
CA GLN A 74 12.80 10.64 10.66
C GLN A 74 13.12 10.19 12.09
N ASN A 75 12.58 9.05 12.52
CA ASN A 75 12.88 8.49 13.84
C ASN A 75 14.33 7.97 13.92
N LEU A 76 14.84 7.34 12.86
CA LEU A 76 16.25 6.93 12.79
C LEU A 76 17.20 8.14 12.89
N GLY A 77 16.85 9.27 12.29
CA GLY A 77 17.63 10.51 12.38
C GLY A 77 17.73 11.10 13.80
N LYS A 78 17.01 10.56 14.79
CA LYS A 78 17.09 10.98 16.20
C LYS A 78 18.13 10.20 17.01
N PHE A 79 18.71 9.15 16.44
CA PHE A 79 19.76 8.35 17.09
C PHE A 79 21.14 8.82 16.64
N ASP A 80 22.07 8.97 17.58
CA ASP A 80 23.47 9.30 17.28
C ASP A 80 24.17 8.15 16.54
N ASN A 81 23.82 6.90 16.89
CA ASN A 81 24.30 5.70 16.23
C ASN A 81 23.20 5.13 15.31
N PRO A 82 23.39 5.18 13.98
CA PRO A 82 22.40 4.67 13.03
C PRO A 82 22.10 3.17 13.15
N GLU A 83 23.09 2.35 13.52
CA GLU A 83 22.87 0.90 13.65
C GLU A 83 22.11 0.54 14.92
N GLU A 84 22.33 1.29 16.00
CA GLU A 84 21.54 1.17 17.23
C GLU A 84 20.09 1.57 16.99
N GLY A 85 19.86 2.74 16.36
CA GLY A 85 18.52 3.17 15.98
C GLY A 85 17.83 2.18 15.04
N PHE A 86 18.58 1.56 14.11
CA PHE A 86 18.04 0.54 13.21
C PHE A 86 17.62 -0.73 13.97
N ALA A 87 18.40 -1.15 14.98
CA ALA A 87 18.04 -2.27 15.83
C ALA A 87 16.81 -1.97 16.70
N GLU A 88 16.76 -0.79 17.31
CA GLU A 88 15.66 -0.34 18.16
C GLU A 88 14.34 -0.23 17.38
N LEU A 89 14.39 0.34 16.17
CA LEU A 89 13.21 0.54 15.32
C LEU A 89 12.93 -0.65 14.37
N ALA A 90 13.54 -1.82 14.60
CA ALA A 90 13.47 -2.94 13.68
C ALA A 90 12.03 -3.41 13.39
N ALA A 91 11.13 -3.33 14.38
CA ALA A 91 9.73 -3.66 14.21
C ALA A 91 9.03 -2.69 13.24
N ASP A 92 9.12 -1.38 13.49
CA ASP A 92 8.53 -0.33 12.65
C ASP A 92 9.09 -0.38 11.21
N LEU A 93 10.41 -0.62 11.09
CA LEU A 93 11.10 -0.79 9.82
C LEU A 93 10.58 -2.00 9.03
N ALA A 94 10.35 -3.12 9.71
CA ALA A 94 9.77 -4.30 9.09
C ALA A 94 8.33 -4.04 8.63
N GLU A 95 7.52 -3.31 9.40
CA GLU A 95 6.16 -2.94 9.02
C GLU A 95 6.12 -1.99 7.81
N ALA A 96 7.00 -0.99 7.75
CA ALA A 96 7.16 -0.12 6.59
C ALA A 96 7.56 -0.91 5.34
N ALA A 97 8.47 -1.89 5.49
CA ALA A 97 8.84 -2.80 4.41
C ALA A 97 7.66 -3.67 3.95
N VAL A 98 6.86 -4.20 4.87
CA VAL A 98 5.64 -4.96 4.54
C VAL A 98 4.65 -4.09 3.76
N ALA A 99 4.42 -2.84 4.18
CA ALA A 99 3.54 -1.92 3.48
C ALA A 99 4.01 -1.67 2.03
N HIS A 100 5.32 -1.48 1.82
CA HIS A 100 5.91 -1.35 0.48
C HIS A 100 5.72 -2.62 -0.36
N CYS A 101 5.99 -3.81 0.21
CA CYS A 101 5.78 -5.08 -0.51
C CYS A 101 4.31 -5.29 -0.89
N GLN A 102 3.38 -4.97 0.01
CA GLN A 102 1.94 -5.06 -0.25
C GLN A 102 1.50 -4.12 -1.37
N LEU A 103 2.02 -2.88 -1.39
CA LEU A 103 1.82 -1.94 -2.49
C LEU A 103 2.26 -2.56 -3.83
N ILE A 104 3.44 -3.17 -3.91
CA ILE A 104 3.92 -3.81 -5.15
C ILE A 104 2.92 -4.86 -5.63
N VAL A 105 2.44 -5.73 -4.76
CA VAL A 105 1.49 -6.79 -5.15
C VAL A 105 0.18 -6.20 -5.63
N VAL A 106 -0.37 -5.21 -4.92
CA VAL A 106 -1.60 -4.51 -5.32
C VAL A 106 -1.44 -3.83 -6.68
N SER A 107 -0.37 -3.06 -6.87
CA SER A 107 -0.08 -2.38 -8.14
C SER A 107 0.09 -3.36 -9.29
N LYS A 108 0.77 -4.49 -9.08
CA LYS A 108 0.97 -5.51 -10.12
C LYS A 108 -0.29 -6.28 -10.46
N PHE A 109 -1.17 -6.54 -9.49
CA PHE A 109 -2.47 -7.13 -9.78
C PHE A 109 -3.31 -6.17 -10.63
N ILE A 110 -3.38 -4.89 -10.25
CA ILE A 110 -4.06 -3.86 -11.03
C ILE A 110 -3.49 -3.73 -12.44
N GLU A 111 -2.16 -3.70 -12.60
CA GLU A 111 -1.49 -3.65 -13.90
C GLU A 111 -1.85 -4.88 -14.75
N LYS A 112 -1.91 -6.07 -14.15
CA LYS A 112 -2.31 -7.28 -14.87
C LYS A 112 -3.73 -7.18 -15.41
N LEU A 113 -4.66 -6.57 -14.67
CA LEU A 113 -6.04 -6.36 -15.09
C LEU A 113 -6.20 -5.35 -16.25
N GLN A 114 -5.19 -4.51 -16.51
CA GLN A 114 -5.20 -3.62 -17.67
C GLN A 114 -4.89 -4.34 -18.99
N GLN A 115 -4.33 -5.54 -18.92
CA GLN A 115 -4.01 -6.34 -20.09
C GLN A 115 -5.26 -7.03 -20.66
N ASP A 116 -5.09 -7.58 -21.85
CA ASP A 116 -6.07 -8.51 -22.41
C ASP A 116 -6.01 -9.85 -21.64
N ILE A 117 -7.17 -10.32 -21.22
CA ILE A 117 -7.33 -11.55 -20.43
C ILE A 117 -8.43 -12.36 -21.11
N PRO A 118 -8.07 -13.44 -21.83
CA PRO A 118 -9.04 -14.23 -22.57
C PRO A 118 -9.93 -15.04 -21.62
N GLY A 119 -11.14 -15.36 -22.10
CA GLY A 119 -12.12 -16.18 -21.39
C GLY A 119 -13.31 -15.38 -20.86
N LYS A 120 -14.52 -15.87 -21.12
CA LYS A 120 -15.76 -15.22 -20.69
C LYS A 120 -15.84 -15.21 -19.16
N GLY A 121 -15.93 -14.03 -18.56
CA GLY A 121 -16.07 -13.88 -17.11
C GLY A 121 -14.76 -13.91 -16.32
N VAL A 122 -13.64 -14.33 -16.92
CA VAL A 122 -12.35 -14.50 -16.22
C VAL A 122 -11.84 -13.17 -15.66
N LYS A 123 -11.77 -12.15 -16.51
CA LYS A 123 -11.33 -10.81 -16.12
C LYS A 123 -12.18 -10.24 -14.98
N GLN A 124 -13.50 -10.40 -15.05
CA GLN A 124 -14.42 -9.93 -14.02
C GLN A 124 -14.16 -10.63 -12.67
N GLN A 125 -13.90 -11.94 -12.65
CA GLN A 125 -13.57 -12.61 -11.39
C GLN A 125 -12.20 -12.17 -10.84
N LEU A 126 -11.22 -11.93 -11.71
CA LEU A 126 -9.93 -11.39 -11.29
C LEU A 126 -10.04 -9.97 -10.74
N GLU A 127 -10.92 -9.13 -11.30
CA GLU A 127 -11.25 -7.79 -10.75
C GLU A 127 -11.85 -7.90 -9.35
N VAL A 128 -12.78 -8.84 -9.12
CA VAL A 128 -13.35 -9.10 -7.79
C VAL A 128 -12.26 -9.54 -6.81
N LEU A 129 -11.39 -10.48 -7.21
CA LEU A 129 -10.28 -10.95 -6.36
C LEU A 129 -9.27 -9.83 -6.06
N CYS A 130 -8.96 -8.97 -7.03
CA CYS A 130 -8.08 -7.82 -6.81
C CYS A 130 -8.70 -6.82 -5.82
N GLY A 131 -10.01 -6.56 -5.96
CA GLY A 131 -10.76 -5.73 -5.00
C GLY A 131 -10.76 -6.35 -3.60
N ILE A 132 -10.96 -7.66 -3.50
CA ILE A 132 -10.93 -8.37 -2.21
C ILE A 132 -9.55 -8.27 -1.59
N TYR A 133 -8.49 -8.59 -2.33
CA TYR A 133 -7.12 -8.57 -1.82
C TYR A 133 -6.73 -7.19 -1.30
N SER A 134 -6.95 -6.15 -2.10
CA SER A 134 -6.61 -4.78 -1.71
C SER A 134 -7.43 -4.27 -0.52
N LEU A 135 -8.75 -4.48 -0.51
CA LEU A 135 -9.60 -4.01 0.59
C LEU A 135 -9.45 -4.87 1.86
N PHE A 136 -9.14 -6.16 1.73
CA PHE A 136 -8.77 -7.00 2.87
C PHE A 136 -7.50 -6.49 3.54
N LEU A 137 -6.46 -6.15 2.76
CA LEU A 137 -5.23 -5.58 3.31
C LEU A 137 -5.48 -4.21 3.96
N LEU A 138 -6.33 -3.38 3.36
CA LEU A 138 -6.76 -2.11 3.96
C LEU A 138 -7.44 -2.34 5.30
N HIS A 139 -8.38 -3.29 5.39
CA HIS A 139 -9.06 -3.64 6.63
C HIS A 139 -8.09 -4.21 7.67
N LYS A 140 -7.22 -5.15 7.28
CA LYS A 140 -6.27 -5.80 8.17
C LYS A 140 -5.25 -4.83 8.76
N HIS A 141 -4.80 -3.86 7.96
CA HIS A 141 -3.81 -2.85 8.35
C HIS A 141 -4.45 -1.46 8.52
N GLN A 142 -5.73 -1.41 8.90
CA GLN A 142 -6.50 -0.15 8.94
C GLN A 142 -5.85 0.91 9.84
N GLY A 143 -5.16 0.47 10.90
CA GLY A 143 -4.38 1.34 11.79
C GLY A 143 -3.36 2.19 11.05
N ASP A 144 -2.66 1.64 10.07
CA ASP A 144 -1.64 2.36 9.30
C ASP A 144 -2.27 3.44 8.41
N PHE A 145 -3.35 3.08 7.69
CA PHE A 145 -4.04 4.00 6.79
C PHE A 145 -4.68 5.17 7.55
N LEU A 146 -5.22 4.91 8.75
CA LEU A 146 -5.76 5.94 9.64
C LEU A 146 -4.66 6.74 10.34
N GLY A 147 -3.64 6.07 10.87
CA GLY A 147 -2.54 6.69 11.62
C GLY A 147 -1.67 7.59 10.75
N THR A 148 -1.56 7.28 9.45
CA THR A 148 -0.93 8.15 8.46
C THR A 148 -1.82 9.32 8.05
N GLY A 149 -3.11 9.33 8.41
CA GLY A 149 -4.06 10.39 8.10
C GLY A 149 -4.50 10.46 6.64
N TYR A 150 -4.23 9.43 5.83
CA TYR A 150 -4.63 9.42 4.42
C TYR A 150 -6.14 9.17 4.25
N ILE A 151 -6.71 8.23 5.02
CA ILE A 151 -8.15 7.98 5.09
C ILE A 151 -8.75 8.40 6.43
N THR A 152 -10.06 8.60 6.42
CA THR A 152 -10.90 8.75 7.62
C THR A 152 -11.55 7.42 8.03
N SER A 153 -12.02 7.32 9.28
CA SER A 153 -12.79 6.15 9.75
C SER A 153 -14.04 5.89 8.92
N LYS A 154 -14.68 6.95 8.39
CA LYS A 154 -15.83 6.83 7.47
C LYS A 154 -15.42 6.16 6.16
N GLN A 155 -14.30 6.56 5.56
CA GLN A 155 -13.78 5.95 4.33
C GLN A 155 -13.34 4.49 4.54
N ALA A 156 -12.76 4.18 5.71
CA ALA A 156 -12.46 2.81 6.10
C ALA A 156 -13.74 1.96 6.24
N SER A 157 -14.82 2.51 6.81
CA SER A 157 -16.13 1.83 6.85
C SER A 157 -16.67 1.53 5.45
N LEU A 158 -16.56 2.49 4.51
CA LEU A 158 -16.95 2.29 3.11
C LEU A 158 -16.13 1.19 2.43
N ALA A 159 -14.84 1.05 2.77
CA ALA A 159 -13.99 -0.04 2.27
C ALA A 159 -14.51 -1.40 2.77
N ASN A 160 -14.91 -1.47 4.05
CA ASN A 160 -15.48 -2.68 4.65
C ASN A 160 -16.83 -3.05 4.03
N ASP A 161 -17.68 -2.07 3.70
CA ASP A 161 -18.91 -2.29 2.94
C ASP A 161 -18.63 -2.87 1.55
N GLN A 162 -17.68 -2.27 0.82
CA GLN A 162 -17.30 -2.75 -0.51
C GLN A 162 -16.70 -4.16 -0.46
N LEU A 163 -15.89 -4.46 0.57
CA LEU A 163 -15.31 -5.78 0.77
C LEU A 163 -16.39 -6.85 1.00
N ARG A 164 -17.40 -6.57 1.83
CA ARG A 164 -18.56 -7.47 2.03
C ARG A 164 -19.35 -7.71 0.73
N ALA A 165 -19.54 -6.66 -0.07
CA ALA A 165 -20.19 -6.77 -1.36
C ALA A 165 -19.40 -7.68 -2.33
N LEU A 166 -18.07 -7.55 -2.36
CA LEU A 166 -17.20 -8.40 -3.19
C LEU A 166 -17.22 -9.86 -2.74
N TYR A 167 -17.23 -10.15 -1.43
CA TYR A 167 -17.39 -11.54 -0.95
C TYR A 167 -18.70 -12.16 -1.43
N SER A 168 -19.79 -11.39 -1.43
CA SER A 168 -21.09 -11.86 -1.92
C SER A 168 -21.05 -12.15 -3.43
N GLN A 169 -20.32 -11.34 -4.21
CA GLN A 169 -20.12 -11.54 -5.64
C GLN A 169 -19.21 -12.73 -5.97
N LEU A 170 -18.19 -12.98 -5.14
CA LEU A 170 -17.25 -14.09 -5.31
C LEU A 170 -17.89 -15.44 -4.98
N ARG A 171 -18.80 -15.47 -4.00
CA ARG A 171 -19.37 -16.71 -3.43
C ARG A 171 -19.85 -17.73 -4.48
N PRO A 172 -20.62 -17.38 -5.52
CA PRO A 172 -21.08 -18.33 -6.52
C PRO A 172 -19.94 -18.98 -7.33
N ASN A 173 -18.79 -18.31 -7.44
CA ASN A 173 -17.65 -18.74 -8.22
C ASN A 173 -16.52 -19.34 -7.37
N ALA A 174 -16.70 -19.45 -6.05
CA ALA A 174 -15.63 -19.84 -5.12
C ALA A 174 -15.08 -21.26 -5.35
N VAL A 175 -15.88 -22.19 -5.90
CA VAL A 175 -15.44 -23.56 -6.22
C VAL A 175 -14.74 -23.61 -7.58
N SER A 176 -15.11 -22.72 -8.50
CA SER A 176 -14.59 -22.68 -9.88
C SER A 176 -13.31 -21.85 -10.03
N LEU A 177 -12.94 -21.09 -8.99
CA LEU A 177 -11.72 -20.29 -8.92
C LEU A 177 -10.56 -21.09 -8.33
#